data_AF-A0A1G2W0H9-F1
#
_entry.id   AF-A0A1G2W0H9-F1
#
_cell.length_a   1.000
_cell.length_b   1.000
_cell.length_c   1.000
_cell.angle_alpha   90.00
_cell.angle_beta   90.00
_cell.angle_gamma   90.00
#
_symmetry.space_group_name_H-M   'P 1'
#
loop_
_entity.id
_entity.type
_entity.pdbx_description
1 polymer ?
#
loop_
_entity_poly.entity_id
_entity_poly.type
_entity_poly.pdbx_seq_one_letter_code
_entity_poly.pdbx_strand_id
1 'polypeptide(L)'
;MTALRVLDVPADRMEGEVVAALFFEDVRPLHGAAALLDWRLNGRLTNLLLAEEVTGRIGEQVLVANNGKLAADWILFVGGGSWRQLDADRYREVARQLLEVCSNAGFSRVSLCLTATAGMAATVLEHGLDRALADLPGKRPECLLSFDDDDPSAG
;
A
#
# COMPACT_ATOMS: atom_id res chain seq x y z
N MET A 1 -11.85 -4.81 -20.17
CA MET A 1 -10.38 -4.70 -20.22
C MET A 1 -9.92 -4.47 -18.80
N THR A 2 -9.19 -5.43 -18.28
CA THR A 2 -8.67 -5.45 -16.92
C THR A 2 -7.70 -4.28 -16.73
N ALA A 3 -7.95 -3.44 -15.73
CA ALA A 3 -7.22 -2.18 -15.52
C ALA A 3 -6.06 -2.32 -14.50
N LEU A 4 -5.80 -3.54 -14.03
CA LEU A 4 -4.67 -3.87 -13.16
C LEU A 4 -3.45 -4.29 -13.99
N ARG A 5 -2.29 -3.70 -13.72
CA ARG A 5 -1.01 -4.06 -14.35
C ARG A 5 0.05 -4.25 -13.28
N VAL A 6 0.67 -5.43 -13.26
CA VAL A 6 1.82 -5.69 -12.39
C VAL A 6 3.09 -5.11 -13.03
N LEU A 7 3.88 -4.40 -12.24
CA LEU A 7 5.16 -3.81 -12.63
C LEU A 7 6.25 -4.27 -11.67
N ASP A 8 7.43 -4.53 -12.22
CA ASP A 8 8.64 -4.81 -11.44
C ASP A 8 9.47 -3.53 -11.29
N VAL A 9 8.95 -2.60 -10.50
CA VAL A 9 9.63 -1.34 -10.14
C VAL A 9 9.39 -1.02 -8.67
N PRO A 10 10.35 -0.40 -7.98
CA PRO A 10 10.20 -0.05 -6.57
C PRO A 10 9.14 1.05 -6.37
N ALA A 11 8.59 1.11 -5.15
CA ALA A 11 7.49 2.01 -4.80
C ALA A 11 7.76 3.50 -5.11
N ASP A 12 9.01 3.97 -4.97
CA ASP A 12 9.37 5.36 -5.26
C ASP A 12 9.37 5.72 -6.76
N ARG A 13 9.39 4.70 -7.64
CA ARG A 13 9.32 4.85 -9.11
C ARG A 13 7.96 4.53 -9.69
N MET A 14 7.00 4.11 -8.87
CA MET A 14 5.64 3.85 -9.31
C MET A 14 4.99 5.15 -9.78
N GLU A 15 4.49 5.15 -11.01
CA GLU A 15 3.77 6.29 -11.59
C GLU A 15 2.32 6.35 -11.11
N GLY A 16 1.65 7.48 -11.34
CA GLY A 16 0.23 7.65 -11.03
C GLY A 16 -0.01 8.90 -10.18
N GLU A 17 -1.27 9.18 -9.90
CA GLU A 17 -1.65 10.30 -9.03
C GLU A 17 -1.23 10.02 -7.58
N VAL A 18 -1.29 8.76 -7.16
CA VAL A 18 -0.94 8.31 -5.82
C VAL A 18 -0.20 6.98 -5.85
N VAL A 19 0.82 6.84 -4.99
CA VAL A 19 1.38 5.55 -4.60
C VAL A 19 0.92 5.22 -3.18
N ALA A 20 0.39 4.02 -2.98
CA ALA A 20 -0.23 3.60 -1.73
C ALA A 20 0.50 2.38 -1.14
N ALA A 21 0.73 2.41 0.17
CA ALA A 21 1.41 1.34 0.90
C ALA A 21 0.76 1.10 2.27
N LEU A 22 0.94 -0.11 2.80
CA LEU A 22 0.46 -0.49 4.11
C LEU A 22 1.51 -0.27 5.20
N PHE A 23 1.07 0.10 6.40
CA PHE A 23 1.90 0.10 7.61
C PHE A 23 1.12 -0.54 8.76
N PHE A 24 1.82 -1.19 9.69
CA PHE A 24 1.20 -2.10 10.68
C PHE A 24 1.49 -1.67 12.11
N GLU A 25 0.72 -2.14 13.08
CA GLU A 25 0.84 -1.75 14.50
C GLU A 25 2.13 -2.25 15.15
N ASP A 26 2.52 -3.47 14.81
CA ASP A 26 3.55 -4.28 15.48
C ASP A 26 4.81 -4.47 14.63
N VAL A 27 4.92 -3.78 13.49
CA VAL A 27 6.09 -3.82 12.60
C VAL A 27 6.92 -2.54 12.81
N ARG A 28 8.01 -2.66 13.56
CA ARG A 28 8.97 -1.57 13.81
C ARG A 28 10.41 -2.08 13.63
N PRO A 29 11.28 -1.39 12.86
CA PRO A 29 11.01 -0.20 12.04
C PRO A 29 9.99 -0.48 10.92
N LEU A 30 9.59 0.55 10.16
CA LEU A 30 8.83 0.34 8.92
C LEU A 30 9.60 -0.60 8.00
N HIS A 31 8.87 -1.44 7.25
CA HIS A 31 9.42 -2.38 6.26
C HIS A 31 8.76 -2.17 4.88
N GLY A 32 9.34 -2.78 3.85
CA GLY A 32 8.81 -2.82 2.49
C GLY A 32 8.58 -1.45 1.86
N ALA A 33 7.52 -1.37 1.05
CA ALA A 33 7.13 -0.15 0.36
C ALA A 33 6.94 1.05 1.31
N ALA A 34 6.37 0.85 2.49
CA ALA A 34 6.15 1.94 3.44
C ALA A 34 7.47 2.53 3.95
N ALA A 35 8.48 1.69 4.21
CA ALA A 35 9.81 2.15 4.61
C ALA A 35 10.49 2.98 3.52
N LEU A 36 10.45 2.50 2.28
CA LEU A 36 11.07 3.18 1.14
C LEU A 36 10.42 4.55 0.89
N LEU A 37 9.08 4.61 0.88
CA LEU A 37 8.34 5.85 0.67
C LEU A 37 8.58 6.84 1.83
N ASP A 38 8.58 6.36 3.08
CA ASP A 38 8.86 7.19 4.24
C ASP A 38 10.28 7.77 4.20
N TRP A 39 11.27 6.96 3.80
CA TRP A 39 12.65 7.44 3.61
C TRP A 39 12.73 8.53 2.55
N ARG A 40 12.03 8.38 1.42
CA ARG A 40 11.93 9.45 0.40
C ARG A 40 11.28 10.71 0.97
N LEU A 41 10.32 10.57 1.88
CA LEU A 41 9.66 11.67 2.58
C LEU A 41 10.44 12.24 3.78
N ASN A 42 11.70 11.83 3.98
CA ASN A 42 12.54 12.22 5.13
C ASN A 42 11.92 11.84 6.49
N GLY A 43 11.28 10.67 6.57
CA GLY A 43 10.76 10.13 7.84
C GLY A 43 9.43 10.73 8.27
N ARG A 44 8.62 11.25 7.33
CA ARG A 44 7.34 11.90 7.66
C ARG A 44 6.38 10.97 8.40
N LEU A 45 6.19 9.74 7.93
CA LEU A 45 5.38 8.73 8.60
C LEU A 45 6.04 8.28 9.91
N THR A 46 7.36 8.07 9.92
CA THR A 46 8.08 7.73 11.16
C THR A 46 7.87 8.80 12.24
N ASN A 47 7.90 10.09 11.90
CA ASN A 47 7.64 11.16 12.86
C ASN A 47 6.21 11.12 13.41
N LEU A 48 5.21 10.81 12.58
CA LEU A 48 3.82 10.63 13.03
C LEU A 48 3.67 9.43 13.97
N LEU A 49 4.36 8.33 13.68
CA LEU A 49 4.40 7.14 14.53
C LEU A 49 5.05 7.43 15.88
N LEU A 50 6.17 8.16 15.90
CA LEU A 50 6.87 8.56 17.13
C LEU A 50 6.06 9.56 17.97
N ALA A 51 5.24 10.38 17.32
CA ALA A 51 4.32 11.30 17.98
C ALA A 51 3.01 10.64 18.43
N GLU A 52 2.83 9.34 18.17
CA GLU A 52 1.61 8.57 18.43
C GLU A 52 0.35 9.16 17.76
N GLU A 53 0.53 9.96 16.69
CA GLU A 53 -0.58 10.51 15.89
C GLU A 53 -1.23 9.44 15.00
N VAL A 54 -0.43 8.44 14.62
CA VAL A 54 -0.87 7.22 13.94
C VAL A 54 -0.15 6.02 14.54
N THR A 55 -0.72 4.84 14.40
CA THR A 55 -0.24 3.62 15.04
C THR A 55 -0.07 2.45 14.08
N GLY A 56 -0.78 2.44 12.94
CA GLY A 56 -0.88 1.32 12.00
C GLY A 56 -2.20 0.57 12.08
N ARG A 57 -3.18 1.07 12.83
CA ARG A 57 -4.50 0.43 12.99
C ARG A 57 -5.32 0.48 11.72
N ILE A 58 -6.16 -0.54 11.54
CA ILE A 58 -7.15 -0.56 10.45
C ILE A 58 -7.98 0.72 10.47
N GLY A 59 -8.09 1.36 9.31
CA GLY A 59 -8.84 2.60 9.12
C GLY A 59 -8.02 3.88 9.25
N GLU A 60 -6.77 3.81 9.74
CA GLU A 60 -5.86 4.97 9.71
C GLU A 60 -5.37 5.23 8.28
N GLN A 61 -5.33 6.51 7.89
CA GLN A 61 -4.94 6.95 6.56
C GLN A 61 -4.05 8.19 6.68
N VAL A 62 -2.89 8.17 6.03
CA VAL A 62 -1.96 9.31 5.98
C VAL A 62 -1.69 9.64 4.52
N LEU A 63 -2.19 10.78 4.07
CA LEU A 63 -1.91 11.32 2.74
C LEU A 63 -0.82 12.39 2.83
N VAL A 64 0.24 12.24 2.05
CA VAL A 64 1.39 13.16 2.02
C VAL A 64 1.68 13.58 0.59
N ALA A 65 1.84 14.88 0.36
CA ALA A 65 2.28 15.40 -0.93
C ALA A 65 3.73 14.97 -1.23
N ASN A 66 4.01 14.66 -2.49
CA ASN A 66 5.36 14.40 -2.95
C ASN A 66 6.27 15.63 -2.70
N ASN A 67 7.51 15.37 -2.28
CA ASN A 67 8.54 16.38 -2.05
C ASN A 67 9.56 16.49 -3.22
N GLY A 68 9.18 15.98 -4.41
CA GLY A 68 9.99 15.94 -5.62
C GLY A 68 10.90 14.71 -5.76
N LYS A 69 10.78 13.72 -4.87
CA LYS A 69 11.62 12.50 -4.89
C LYS A 69 10.89 11.24 -5.38
N LEU A 70 9.59 11.34 -5.67
CA LEU A 70 8.77 10.23 -6.16
C LEU A 70 8.23 10.52 -7.56
N ALA A 71 7.89 9.46 -8.30
CA ALA A 71 7.24 9.58 -9.59
C ALA A 71 5.73 9.93 -9.50
N ALA A 72 5.07 9.59 -8.39
CA ALA A 72 3.68 9.94 -8.12
C ALA A 72 3.54 11.30 -7.42
N ASP A 73 2.38 11.95 -7.56
CA ASP A 73 2.11 13.26 -6.94
C ASP A 73 1.86 13.16 -5.43
N TRP A 74 1.29 12.04 -4.98
CA TRP A 74 0.92 11.78 -3.59
C TRP A 74 1.40 10.42 -3.10
N ILE A 75 1.61 10.32 -1.79
CA ILE A 75 1.75 9.05 -1.08
C ILE A 75 0.59 8.87 -0.13
N LEU A 76 -0.04 7.69 -0.16
CA LEU A 76 -1.07 7.29 0.78
C LEU A 76 -0.60 6.08 1.61
N PHE A 77 -0.41 6.27 2.90
CA PHE A 77 -0.20 5.18 3.83
C PHE A 77 -1.53 4.77 4.47
N VAL A 78 -1.82 3.47 4.51
CA VAL A 78 -3.02 2.93 5.16
C VAL A 78 -2.63 1.93 6.23
N GLY A 79 -3.25 2.05 7.40
CA GLY A 79 -3.01 1.16 8.52
C GLY A 79 -3.59 -0.24 8.25
N GLY A 80 -2.73 -1.26 8.30
CA GLY A 80 -3.09 -2.66 8.02
C GLY A 80 -3.42 -3.48 9.27
N GLY A 81 -3.38 -2.89 10.46
CA GLY A 81 -3.60 -3.56 11.74
C GLY A 81 -2.36 -4.31 12.23
N SER A 82 -2.57 -5.42 12.94
CA SER A 82 -1.48 -6.28 13.44
C SER A 82 -1.00 -7.25 12.36
N TRP A 83 0.27 -7.11 11.98
CA TRP A 83 0.98 -8.02 11.07
C TRP A 83 1.02 -9.44 11.61
N ARG A 84 1.25 -9.62 12.92
CA ARG A 84 1.33 -10.95 13.54
C ARG A 84 0.01 -11.72 13.50
N GLN A 85 -1.11 -11.01 13.35
CA GLN A 85 -2.44 -11.60 13.21
C GLN A 85 -2.93 -11.58 11.76
N LEU A 86 -2.07 -11.23 10.80
CA LEU A 86 -2.39 -11.12 9.39
C LEU A 86 -2.25 -12.49 8.74
N ASP A 87 -3.37 -13.18 8.62
CA ASP A 87 -3.46 -14.39 7.79
C ASP A 87 -3.75 -14.01 6.31
N ALA A 88 -3.84 -15.04 5.47
CA ALA A 88 -4.09 -14.90 4.06
C ALA A 88 -5.39 -14.12 3.74
N ASP A 89 -6.48 -14.41 4.45
CA ASP A 89 -7.78 -13.79 4.17
C ASP A 89 -7.81 -12.34 4.65
N ARG A 90 -7.24 -12.07 5.84
CA ARG A 90 -7.10 -10.71 6.37
C ARG A 90 -6.20 -9.87 5.49
N TYR A 91 -5.12 -10.43 4.96
CA TYR A 91 -4.23 -9.65 4.09
C TYR A 91 -4.91 -9.24 2.79
N ARG A 92 -5.70 -10.15 2.19
CA ARG A 92 -6.53 -9.82 1.02
C ARG A 92 -7.55 -8.73 1.34
N GLU A 93 -8.17 -8.79 2.51
CA GLU A 93 -9.14 -7.78 2.94
C GLU A 93 -8.47 -6.41 3.13
N VAL A 94 -7.30 -6.36 3.76
CA VAL A 94 -6.53 -5.12 3.92
C VAL A 94 -6.05 -4.58 2.56
N ALA A 95 -5.60 -5.44 1.64
CA ALA A 95 -5.23 -5.04 0.28
C ALA A 95 -6.44 -4.49 -0.50
N ARG A 96 -7.62 -5.10 -0.33
CA ARG A 96 -8.89 -4.60 -0.89
C ARG A 96 -9.24 -3.23 -0.30
N GLN A 97 -9.11 -3.05 1.01
CA GLN A 97 -9.35 -1.77 1.67
C GLN A 97 -8.40 -0.68 1.14
N LEU A 98 -7.13 -1.00 0.91
CA LEU A 98 -6.18 -0.06 0.29
C LEU A 98 -6.69 0.44 -1.06
N LEU A 99 -7.15 -0.47 -1.93
CA LEU A 99 -7.74 -0.13 -3.23
C LEU A 99 -9.02 0.72 -3.08
N GLU A 100 -9.91 0.35 -2.16
CA GLU A 100 -11.16 1.06 -1.91
C GLU A 100 -10.90 2.49 -1.39
N VAL A 101 -9.92 2.68 -0.51
CA VAL A 101 -9.52 4.02 -0.03
C VAL A 101 -9.00 4.88 -1.19
N CYS A 102 -8.13 4.32 -2.05
CA CYS A 102 -7.64 5.03 -3.23
C CYS A 102 -8.78 5.44 -4.18
N SER A 103 -9.73 4.53 -4.42
CA SER A 103 -10.91 4.77 -5.26
C SER A 103 -11.81 5.85 -4.66
N ASN A 104 -12.10 5.78 -3.36
CA ASN A 104 -12.95 6.72 -2.64
C ASN A 104 -12.33 8.12 -2.53
N ALA A 105 -11.00 8.22 -2.51
CA ALA A 105 -10.28 9.48 -2.59
C ALA A 105 -10.39 10.16 -3.97
N GLY A 106 -10.92 9.47 -4.99
CA GLY A 106 -11.20 10.02 -6.32
C GLY A 106 -10.03 9.93 -7.31
N PHE A 107 -8.96 9.23 -6.96
CA PHE A 107 -7.81 9.06 -7.85
C PHE A 107 -8.18 8.20 -9.05
N SER A 108 -7.72 8.60 -10.25
CA SER A 108 -8.02 7.85 -11.48
C SER A 108 -6.89 6.92 -11.91
N ARG A 109 -5.66 7.17 -11.49
CA ARG A 109 -4.50 6.29 -11.71
C ARG A 109 -3.75 6.08 -10.40
N VAL A 110 -3.78 4.86 -9.89
CA VAL A 110 -3.30 4.52 -8.54
C VAL A 110 -2.24 3.43 -8.63
N SER A 111 -1.21 3.56 -7.80
CA SER A 111 -0.18 2.54 -7.63
C SER A 111 -0.31 1.92 -6.25
N LEU A 112 -0.47 0.60 -6.19
CA LEU A 112 -0.52 -0.17 -4.96
C LEU A 112 0.81 -0.90 -4.79
N CYS A 113 1.44 -0.74 -3.64
CA CYS A 113 2.68 -1.41 -3.30
C CYS A 113 2.43 -2.29 -2.07
N LEU A 114 2.55 -3.60 -2.25
CA LEU A 114 2.27 -4.61 -1.23
C LEU A 114 3.51 -5.48 -1.01
N THR A 115 3.64 -6.04 0.19
CA THR A 115 4.70 -7.00 0.48
C THR A 115 4.22 -8.41 0.17
N ALA A 116 4.98 -9.17 -0.64
CA ALA A 116 4.73 -10.60 -0.80
C ALA A 116 5.25 -11.35 0.44
N THR A 117 4.49 -12.31 0.96
CA THR A 117 4.86 -13.06 2.16
C THR A 117 4.82 -14.55 1.90
N ALA A 118 5.50 -15.35 2.74
CA ALA A 118 5.47 -16.81 2.62
C ALA A 118 4.04 -17.39 2.69
N GLY A 119 3.13 -16.72 3.41
CA GLY A 119 1.72 -17.10 3.52
C GLY A 119 0.83 -16.58 2.38
N MET A 120 1.33 -15.65 1.56
CA MET A 120 0.54 -15.01 0.51
C MET A 120 1.41 -14.65 -0.70
N ALA A 121 1.35 -15.50 -1.73
CA ALA A 121 2.04 -15.28 -2.99
C ALA A 121 1.48 -14.06 -3.74
N ALA A 122 2.36 -13.32 -4.44
CA ALA A 122 2.01 -12.16 -5.25
C ALA A 122 0.85 -12.41 -6.23
N THR A 123 0.85 -13.56 -6.91
CA THR A 123 -0.21 -13.95 -7.87
C THR A 123 -1.59 -14.08 -7.24
N VAL A 124 -1.65 -14.42 -5.95
CA VAL A 124 -2.89 -14.58 -5.20
C VAL A 124 -3.45 -13.20 -4.81
N LEU A 125 -2.59 -12.27 -4.40
CA LEU A 125 -2.97 -10.88 -4.15
C LEU A 125 -3.38 -10.17 -5.43
N GLU A 126 -2.65 -10.38 -6.51
CA GLU A 126 -2.99 -9.87 -7.84
C GLU A 126 -4.40 -10.30 -8.25
N HIS A 127 -4.71 -11.60 -8.21
CA HIS A 127 -6.06 -12.08 -8.52
C HIS A 127 -7.13 -11.54 -7.58
N GLY A 128 -6.82 -11.39 -6.28
CA GLY A 128 -7.72 -10.82 -5.30
C GLY A 128 -8.05 -9.36 -5.60
N LEU A 129 -7.03 -8.56 -5.88
CA LEU A 129 -7.16 -7.15 -6.26
C LEU A 129 -7.85 -6.98 -7.60
N ASP A 130 -7.59 -7.86 -8.56
CA ASP A 130 -8.24 -7.82 -9.87
C ASP A 130 -9.76 -7.99 -9.74
N ARG A 131 -10.18 -8.97 -8.92
CA ARG A 131 -11.59 -9.16 -8.57
C ARG A 131 -12.15 -7.97 -7.81
N ALA A 132 -11.44 -7.46 -6.81
CA ALA A 132 -11.88 -6.29 -6.06
C ALA A 132 -12.08 -5.07 -6.96
N LEU A 133 -11.16 -4.82 -7.90
CA LEU A 133 -11.25 -3.76 -8.89
C LEU A 133 -12.43 -3.94 -9.83
N ALA A 134 -12.72 -5.18 -10.25
CA ALA A 134 -13.89 -5.49 -11.06
C ALA A 134 -15.21 -5.19 -10.33
N ASP A 135 -15.25 -5.43 -9.01
CA ASP A 135 -16.40 -5.26 -8.13
C ASP A 135 -16.59 -3.82 -7.62
N LEU A 136 -15.63 -2.91 -7.84
CA LEU A 136 -15.74 -1.53 -7.39
C LEU A 136 -16.94 -0.82 -8.05
N PRO A 137 -17.77 -0.10 -7.26
CA PRO A 137 -18.85 0.69 -7.80
C PRO A 137 -18.32 1.95 -8.51
N GLY A 138 -18.93 2.31 -9.64
CA GLY A 138 -18.64 3.58 -10.32
C GLY A 138 -17.40 3.57 -11.21
N LYS A 139 -16.63 4.67 -11.18
CA LYS A 139 -15.43 4.83 -12.03
C LYS A 139 -14.29 3.99 -11.45
N ARG A 140 -13.80 3.04 -12.23
CA ARG A 140 -12.67 2.19 -11.84
C ARG A 140 -11.35 2.89 -12.17
N PRO A 141 -10.43 3.03 -11.20
CA PRO A 141 -9.11 3.57 -11.49
C PRO A 141 -8.30 2.61 -12.37
N GLU A 142 -7.34 3.15 -13.09
CA GLU A 142 -6.20 2.37 -13.59
C GLU A 142 -5.31 2.04 -12.39
N CYS A 143 -5.04 0.74 -12.18
CA CYS A 143 -4.26 0.26 -11.06
C CYS A 143 -2.94 -0.31 -11.54
N LEU A 144 -1.84 0.21 -11.00
CA LEU A 144 -0.52 -0.40 -11.10
C LEU A 144 -0.24 -1.12 -9.79
N LEU A 145 0.37 -2.30 -9.87
CA LEU A 145 0.68 -3.12 -8.72
C LEU A 145 2.17 -3.45 -8.74
N SER A 146 2.84 -3.26 -7.61
CA SER A 146 4.21 -3.72 -7.40
C SER A 146 4.29 -4.46 -6.07
N PHE A 147 5.19 -5.44 -6.03
CA PHE A 147 5.45 -6.22 -4.84
C PHE A 147 6.89 -6.01 -4.39
N ASP A 148 7.08 -5.86 -3.08
CA ASP A 148 8.39 -5.99 -2.45
C ASP A 148 8.55 -7.35 -1.76
N ASP A 149 9.79 -7.81 -1.67
CA ASP A 149 10.17 -9.08 -1.05
C ASP A 149 10.62 -8.90 0.43
N ASP A 150 10.31 -7.75 1.05
CA ASP A 150 10.75 -7.42 2.41
C ASP A 150 9.73 -7.91 3.45
N ASP A 151 9.57 -9.23 3.57
CA ASP A 151 8.67 -9.86 4.56
C ASP A 151 9.18 -9.61 5.99
N PRO A 152 8.45 -8.84 6.83
CA PRO A 152 8.79 -8.58 8.22
C PRO A 152 8.93 -9.84 9.09
N SER A 153 8.40 -10.98 8.63
CA SER A 153 8.42 -12.26 9.33
C SER A 153 9.67 -13.10 9.02
N ALA A 154 10.48 -12.71 8.02
CA ALA A 154 11.65 -13.45 7.57
C ALA A 154 12.93 -13.17 8.39
N GLY A 155 12.87 -12.23 9.34
CA GLY A 155 13.97 -11.79 10.20
C GLY A 155 13.97 -12.37 11.61
#